data_AF-B4NLW2-F1
#
_entry.id   AF-B4NLW2-F1
#
_cell.length_a   1.000
_cell.length_b   1.000
_cell.length_c   1.000
_cell.angle_alpha   90.00
_cell.angle_beta   90.00
_cell.angle_gamma   90.00
#
_symmetry.space_group_name_H-M   'P 1'
#
loop_
_entity.id
_entity.type
_entity.pdbx_description
1 polymer ?
#
loop_
_entity_poly.entity_id
_entity_poly.type
_entity_poly.pdbx_seq_one_letter_code
_entity_poly.pdbx_strand_id
1 'polypeptide(L)'
;MDIDVPTVHPSEYHHHHHHHQPSNNSSALSSSAANVYHSESSMNFDYLQGLQAGSHLASSSSSAVGGGNGGGVSANSSYGLVDDSRAMDRPFNANERFVSIMDQLDARVERFRKDALNLQEKKDYLLMSMDLIKSNEMLQNMSEAEREEIMLYIQRVSLRLGTVELNVRTVRDNSQEDSLSQINALIDTMIKMGDPVIARQRCQLYLNACCSSTMDPFGHMDAVPESDLGPIDKKFESALLGCTLDDQKNIKKRLQALMGYLNKQTVNN
;
A
#
# COMPACT_ATOMS: atom_id res chain seq x y z
N MET A 1 6.42 10.96 59.13
CA MET A 1 7.26 9.86 59.64
C MET A 1 8.44 9.87 58.71
N ASP A 2 9.40 10.69 59.07
CA ASP A 2 10.55 11.07 58.28
C ASP A 2 11.75 10.61 59.10
N ILE A 3 12.51 9.65 58.58
CA ILE A 3 13.73 9.17 59.21
C ILE A 3 14.83 9.09 58.15
N ASP A 4 15.94 9.69 58.55
CA ASP A 4 17.17 10.06 57.86
C ASP A 4 17.90 8.99 57.04
N VAL A 5 18.55 9.51 56.00
CA VAL A 5 19.71 8.94 55.30
C VAL A 5 20.98 9.25 56.09
N PRO A 6 21.95 8.31 56.22
CA PRO A 6 23.32 8.67 56.53
C PRO A 6 24.25 8.48 55.34
N THR A 7 24.96 9.56 55.01
CA THR A 7 26.14 9.61 54.14
C THR A 7 27.39 9.33 54.97
N VAL A 8 28.26 8.40 54.54
CA VAL A 8 29.64 8.28 55.04
C VAL A 8 30.58 8.03 53.86
N HIS A 9 31.66 8.81 53.82
CA HIS A 9 32.72 8.86 52.81
C HIS A 9 34.01 8.18 53.36
N PRO A 10 35.12 8.11 52.59
CA PRO A 10 35.79 6.87 52.18
C PRO A 10 36.98 6.46 53.07
N SER A 11 37.55 5.28 52.82
CA SER A 11 38.88 4.89 53.35
C SER A 11 39.71 4.22 52.25
N GLU A 12 40.83 4.87 51.92
CA GLU A 12 41.93 4.35 51.10
C GLU A 12 42.75 3.31 51.88
N TYR A 13 43.19 2.22 51.23
CA TYR A 13 44.46 1.53 51.55
C TYR A 13 45.02 0.79 50.32
N HIS A 14 46.06 1.40 49.75
CA HIS A 14 47.34 0.88 49.24
C HIS A 14 47.59 -0.61 48.85
N HIS A 15 48.18 -0.75 47.63
CA HIS A 15 49.38 -1.53 47.23
C HIS A 15 49.34 -3.07 47.05
N HIS A 16 49.51 -3.58 45.81
CA HIS A 16 50.78 -4.20 45.37
C HIS A 16 50.83 -4.55 43.85
N HIS A 17 52.02 -4.32 43.28
CA HIS A 17 52.52 -4.73 41.97
C HIS A 17 52.56 -6.26 41.80
N HIS A 18 52.32 -6.77 40.57
CA HIS A 18 53.22 -7.76 39.98
C HIS A 18 53.22 -7.75 38.46
N HIS A 19 54.42 -7.64 37.92
CA HIS A 19 54.82 -7.64 36.52
C HIS A 19 55.27 -9.07 36.17
N HIS A 20 54.80 -9.67 35.06
CA HIS A 20 55.56 -10.69 34.33
C HIS A 20 55.03 -10.95 32.91
N GLN A 21 55.80 -10.49 31.93
CA GLN A 21 56.14 -11.24 30.70
C GLN A 21 57.45 -12.02 31.01
N PRO A 22 57.81 -13.12 30.31
CA PRO A 22 58.20 -13.04 28.89
C PRO A 22 58.07 -14.30 27.98
N SER A 23 58.37 -14.07 26.69
CA SER A 23 59.15 -14.88 25.73
C SER A 23 58.57 -16.06 24.92
N ASN A 24 58.62 -15.84 23.59
CA ASN A 24 58.78 -16.71 22.42
C ASN A 24 59.35 -18.13 22.64
N ASN A 25 58.82 -19.11 21.89
CA ASN A 25 59.63 -19.83 20.88
C ASN A 25 58.80 -20.56 19.80
N SER A 26 59.39 -20.59 18.61
CA SER A 26 58.99 -21.11 17.30
C SER A 26 58.92 -22.65 17.17
N SER A 27 58.08 -23.18 16.25
CA SER A 27 58.50 -23.81 14.96
C SER A 27 57.52 -24.86 14.37
N ALA A 28 57.19 -24.63 13.09
CA ALA A 28 57.03 -25.54 11.94
C ALA A 28 56.15 -26.82 11.98
N LEU A 29 55.22 -26.91 11.01
CA LEU A 29 55.13 -27.92 9.91
C LEU A 29 53.80 -27.70 9.13
N SER A 30 53.85 -27.37 7.83
CA SER A 30 53.50 -28.25 6.68
C SER A 30 52.01 -28.65 6.65
N SER A 31 51.18 -28.52 5.61
CA SER A 31 51.34 -28.29 4.17
C SER A 31 49.95 -28.44 3.53
N SER A 32 49.71 -27.74 2.41
CA SER A 32 48.84 -28.15 1.29
C SER A 32 47.32 -28.27 1.51
N ALA A 33 46.55 -27.41 0.83
CA ALA A 33 45.81 -27.78 -0.38
C ALA A 33 44.86 -26.65 -0.79
N ALA A 34 44.85 -26.36 -2.08
CA ALA A 34 43.90 -25.49 -2.74
C ALA A 34 42.46 -25.97 -2.50
N ASN A 35 41.55 -25.03 -2.25
CA ASN A 35 40.21 -25.11 -2.79
C ASN A 35 39.65 -23.70 -3.00
N VAL A 36 39.73 -23.29 -4.26
CA VAL A 36 38.97 -22.19 -4.83
C VAL A 36 37.51 -22.62 -4.80
N TYR A 37 36.75 -22.11 -3.84
CA TYR A 37 35.29 -22.08 -3.91
C TYR A 37 34.86 -20.65 -4.19
N HIS A 38 34.69 -20.35 -5.48
CA HIS A 38 33.78 -19.31 -5.93
C HIS A 38 32.36 -19.75 -5.52
N SER A 39 31.86 -19.20 -4.42
CA SER A 39 30.43 -19.28 -4.11
C SER A 39 29.79 -18.02 -4.67
N GLU A 40 29.22 -18.16 -5.87
CA GLU A 40 28.33 -17.18 -6.47
C GLU A 40 27.06 -17.09 -5.61
N SER A 41 27.04 -16.14 -4.70
CA SER A 41 25.82 -15.68 -4.03
C SER A 41 25.81 -14.15 -4.07
N SER A 42 25.93 -13.62 -5.27
CA SER A 42 25.60 -12.24 -5.58
C SER A 42 24.09 -12.08 -5.43
N MET A 43 23.61 -11.83 -4.21
CA MET A 43 22.24 -11.40 -3.99
C MET A 43 22.03 -10.08 -4.73
N ASN A 44 21.26 -10.16 -5.81
CA ASN A 44 21.05 -9.07 -6.75
C ASN A 44 20.23 -7.95 -6.07
N PHE A 45 20.87 -6.79 -5.85
CA PHE A 45 20.32 -5.62 -5.15
C PHE A 45 19.51 -4.69 -6.09
N ASP A 46 19.30 -5.10 -7.36
CA ASP A 46 18.66 -4.29 -8.40
C ASP A 46 17.16 -4.02 -8.19
N TYR A 47 16.52 -4.59 -7.17
CA TYR A 47 15.09 -4.34 -6.92
C TYR A 47 14.79 -2.94 -6.33
N LEU A 48 15.81 -2.15 -6.00
CA LEU A 48 15.67 -0.84 -5.36
C LEU A 48 15.70 0.37 -6.33
N GLN A 49 15.83 0.15 -7.65
CA GLN A 49 15.92 1.24 -8.65
C GLN A 49 14.59 1.64 -9.34
N GLY A 50 13.48 0.94 -9.09
CA GLY A 50 12.25 1.08 -9.88
C GLY A 50 11.40 2.35 -9.74
N LEU A 51 11.88 3.45 -9.12
CA LEU A 51 11.06 4.65 -8.85
C LEU A 51 11.62 5.99 -9.37
N GLN A 52 12.67 5.97 -10.21
CA GLN A 52 13.20 7.18 -10.87
C GLN A 52 12.96 7.18 -12.38
N ALA A 53 11.69 7.13 -12.81
CA ALA A 53 11.33 7.55 -14.17
C ALA A 53 9.82 7.81 -14.26
N GLY A 54 9.42 9.07 -14.43
CA GLY A 54 8.06 9.38 -14.88
C GLY A 54 7.37 10.60 -14.26
N SER A 55 8.08 11.64 -13.84
CA SER A 55 7.47 12.92 -13.42
C SER A 55 7.98 14.12 -14.21
N HIS A 56 8.04 14.03 -15.54
CA HIS A 56 8.31 15.20 -16.39
C HIS A 56 7.60 15.06 -17.74
N LEU A 57 6.54 15.87 -17.94
CA LEU A 57 6.19 16.63 -19.15
C LEU A 57 4.68 16.93 -19.18
N ALA A 58 4.32 18.10 -18.65
CA ALA A 58 3.09 18.78 -19.00
C ALA A 58 3.42 20.26 -19.30
N SER A 59 2.77 20.78 -20.35
CA SER A 59 2.92 22.09 -21.02
C SER A 59 3.96 22.12 -22.15
N SER A 60 3.71 22.72 -23.34
CA SER A 60 2.65 23.62 -23.82
C SER A 60 2.80 23.83 -25.35
N SER A 61 1.83 24.57 -25.93
CA SER A 61 1.89 25.43 -27.15
C SER A 61 1.55 24.86 -28.55
N SER A 62 0.30 25.14 -28.95
CA SER A 62 -0.16 25.97 -30.10
C SER A 62 0.58 26.01 -31.46
N SER A 63 -0.28 25.97 -32.50
CA SER A 63 -0.29 26.70 -33.80
C SER A 63 0.46 26.16 -35.03
N ALA A 64 -0.32 25.83 -36.08
CA ALA A 64 -0.07 26.04 -37.52
C ALA A 64 -1.39 25.76 -38.28
N VAL A 65 -2.16 26.75 -38.74
CA VAL A 65 -2.12 27.38 -40.09
C VAL A 65 -2.14 26.39 -41.25
N GLY A 66 -3.23 26.40 -42.02
CA GLY A 66 -3.34 25.76 -43.34
C GLY A 66 -4.68 26.08 -43.99
N GLY A 67 -4.70 27.10 -44.86
CA GLY A 67 -5.89 27.53 -45.61
C GLY A 67 -6.15 26.71 -46.88
N GLY A 68 -7.34 26.87 -47.45
CA GLY A 68 -7.68 26.29 -48.76
C GLY A 68 -9.17 26.41 -49.11
N ASN A 69 -9.45 27.26 -50.09
CA ASN A 69 -10.72 27.79 -50.55
C ASN A 69 -11.54 26.79 -51.42
N GLY A 70 -12.87 26.91 -51.47
CA GLY A 70 -13.70 26.22 -52.48
C GLY A 70 -15.21 26.40 -52.28
N GLY A 71 -15.82 27.32 -53.05
CA GLY A 71 -17.23 27.70 -52.96
C GLY A 71 -18.21 26.73 -53.62
N GLY A 72 -19.51 26.94 -53.33
CA GLY A 72 -20.62 26.22 -53.96
C GLY A 72 -21.96 26.75 -53.46
N VAL A 73 -22.78 27.21 -54.39
CA VAL A 73 -24.02 28.00 -54.27
C VAL A 73 -25.22 27.14 -53.81
N SER A 74 -26.13 27.72 -53.01
CA SER A 74 -27.58 27.87 -53.32
C SER A 74 -28.57 27.53 -52.19
N ALA A 75 -29.64 28.32 -52.20
CA ALA A 75 -31.01 28.05 -51.75
C ALA A 75 -31.39 28.27 -50.27
N ASN A 76 -31.97 29.45 -50.06
CA ASN A 76 -33.32 29.64 -49.53
C ASN A 76 -33.69 28.90 -48.22
N SER A 77 -33.55 29.60 -47.10
CA SER A 77 -34.47 29.45 -45.97
C SER A 77 -34.58 30.77 -45.22
N SER A 78 -35.74 31.40 -45.43
CA SER A 78 -36.27 32.45 -44.59
C SER A 78 -36.57 31.87 -43.21
N TYR A 79 -35.61 31.97 -42.29
CA TYR A 79 -35.86 31.90 -40.86
C TYR A 79 -35.61 33.28 -40.27
N GLY A 80 -36.55 33.74 -39.45
CA GLY A 80 -36.47 35.04 -38.79
C GLY A 80 -35.15 35.18 -38.04
N LEU A 81 -34.46 36.30 -38.31
CA LEU A 81 -33.40 36.82 -37.46
C LEU A 81 -33.99 37.10 -36.07
N VAL A 82 -33.95 36.09 -35.21
CA VAL A 82 -33.91 36.33 -33.78
C VAL A 82 -32.55 36.98 -33.50
N ASP A 83 -32.61 38.25 -33.15
CA ASP A 83 -31.50 39.05 -32.67
C ASP A 83 -30.89 38.38 -31.41
N ASP A 84 -29.86 37.55 -31.62
CA ASP A 84 -29.06 36.90 -30.57
C ASP A 84 -28.13 37.88 -29.84
N SER A 85 -28.31 39.19 -29.99
CA SER A 85 -27.49 40.21 -29.31
C SER A 85 -27.80 40.38 -27.83
N ARG A 86 -28.54 39.46 -27.21
CA ARG A 86 -28.87 39.46 -25.77
C ARG A 86 -28.51 38.16 -25.03
N ALA A 87 -27.76 37.26 -25.64
CA ALA A 87 -27.27 36.04 -24.98
C ALA A 87 -25.98 36.24 -24.14
N MET A 88 -25.39 37.45 -24.16
CA MET A 88 -24.17 37.78 -23.43
C MET A 88 -24.48 38.51 -22.13
N ASP A 89 -25.23 37.88 -21.23
CA ASP A 89 -25.29 38.27 -19.80
C ASP A 89 -26.01 37.20 -18.96
N ARG A 90 -25.78 35.90 -19.26
CA ARG A 90 -26.05 34.88 -18.23
C ARG A 90 -24.98 35.11 -17.16
N PRO A 91 -25.35 35.46 -15.91
CA PRO A 91 -24.37 35.68 -14.86
C PRO A 91 -23.49 34.43 -14.80
N PHE A 92 -22.16 34.62 -14.81
CA PHE A 92 -21.22 33.55 -14.50
C PHE A 92 -21.80 32.76 -13.31
N ASN A 93 -22.24 31.52 -13.54
CA ASN A 93 -22.91 30.75 -12.51
C ASN A 93 -21.89 30.45 -11.42
N ALA A 94 -21.81 31.33 -10.42
CA ALA A 94 -20.82 31.24 -9.35
C ALA A 94 -20.86 29.87 -8.69
N ASN A 95 -22.07 29.29 -8.59
CA ASN A 95 -22.30 27.92 -8.14
C ASN A 95 -21.53 26.88 -8.97
N GLU A 96 -21.57 26.94 -10.31
CA GLU A 96 -20.82 26.01 -11.17
C GLU A 96 -19.30 26.15 -10.97
N ARG A 97 -18.81 27.40 -10.79
CA ARG A 97 -17.40 27.64 -10.47
C ARG A 97 -17.01 27.05 -9.11
N PHE A 98 -17.84 27.24 -8.09
CA PHE A 98 -17.58 26.69 -6.77
C PHE A 98 -17.65 25.16 -6.77
N VAL A 99 -18.62 24.56 -7.45
CA VAL A 99 -18.71 23.09 -7.62
C VAL A 99 -17.44 22.56 -8.29
N SER A 100 -17.00 23.17 -9.40
CA SER A 100 -15.76 22.74 -10.08
C SER A 100 -14.51 22.87 -9.19
N ILE A 101 -14.42 23.90 -8.35
CA ILE A 101 -13.32 24.05 -7.38
C ILE A 101 -13.39 22.95 -6.32
N MET A 102 -14.59 22.64 -5.81
CA MET A 102 -14.80 21.58 -4.83
C MET A 102 -14.42 20.21 -5.40
N ASP A 103 -14.82 19.91 -6.63
CA ASP A 103 -14.44 18.65 -7.32
C ASP A 103 -12.91 18.55 -7.49
N GLN A 104 -12.25 19.66 -7.83
CA GLN A 104 -10.79 19.70 -7.93
C GLN A 104 -10.11 19.52 -6.58
N LEU A 105 -10.68 20.04 -5.49
CA LEU A 105 -10.17 19.83 -4.14
C LEU A 105 -10.37 18.38 -3.71
N ASP A 106 -11.54 17.80 -3.96
CA ASP A 106 -11.84 16.40 -3.66
C ASP A 106 -10.87 15.44 -4.38
N ALA A 107 -10.64 15.66 -5.68
CA ALA A 107 -9.65 14.89 -6.45
C ALA A 107 -8.22 15.02 -5.90
N ARG A 108 -7.84 16.18 -5.35
CA ARG A 108 -6.54 16.38 -4.70
C ARG A 108 -6.48 15.67 -3.34
N VAL A 109 -7.56 15.67 -2.57
CA VAL A 109 -7.67 14.93 -1.32
C VAL A 109 -7.54 13.43 -1.57
N GLU A 110 -8.21 12.90 -2.60
CA GLU A 110 -8.11 11.48 -2.93
C GLU A 110 -6.69 11.08 -3.39
N ARG A 111 -6.04 11.94 -4.18
CA ARG A 111 -4.61 11.74 -4.50
C ARG A 111 -3.74 11.75 -3.25
N PHE A 112 -3.95 12.70 -2.35
CA PHE A 112 -3.21 12.79 -1.09
C PHE A 112 -3.42 11.55 -0.21
N ARG A 113 -4.65 11.04 -0.11
CA ARG A 113 -4.97 9.79 0.58
C ARG A 113 -4.20 8.60 -0.01
N LYS A 114 -4.20 8.47 -1.34
CA LYS A 114 -3.44 7.44 -2.04
C LYS A 114 -1.94 7.54 -1.78
N ASP A 115 -1.38 8.74 -1.83
CA ASP A 115 0.04 8.97 -1.56
C ASP A 115 0.41 8.62 -0.10
N ALA A 116 -0.44 8.97 0.85
CA ALA A 116 -0.28 8.61 2.26
C ALA A 116 -0.36 7.10 2.50
N LEU A 117 -1.27 6.39 1.83
CA LEU A 117 -1.34 4.92 1.88
C LEU A 117 -0.06 4.28 1.31
N ASN A 118 0.46 4.78 0.19
CA ASN A 118 1.74 4.31 -0.37
C ASN A 118 2.92 4.54 0.60
N LEU A 119 2.93 5.67 1.32
CA LEU A 119 3.95 5.93 2.35
C LEU A 119 3.80 4.98 3.56
N GLN A 120 2.56 4.61 3.91
CA GLN A 120 2.28 3.64 4.96
C GLN A 120 2.81 2.24 4.56
N GLU A 121 2.56 1.80 3.33
CA GLU A 121 3.12 0.53 2.80
C GLU A 121 4.66 0.52 2.81
N LYS A 122 5.29 1.64 2.46
CA LYS A 122 6.75 1.79 2.55
C LYS A 122 7.27 1.69 3.98
N LYS A 123 6.55 2.27 4.95
CA LYS A 123 6.88 2.14 6.38
C LYS A 123 6.79 0.68 6.81
N ASP A 124 5.72 -0.02 6.44
CA ASP A 124 5.51 -1.43 6.77
C ASP A 124 6.60 -2.32 6.14
N TYR A 125 7.00 -2.04 4.90
CA TYR A 125 8.12 -2.71 4.23
C TYR A 125 9.45 -2.53 4.97
N LEU A 126 9.74 -1.32 5.44
CA LEU A 126 10.96 -1.05 6.21
C LEU A 126 10.94 -1.77 7.57
N LEU A 127 9.80 -1.80 8.25
CA LEU A 127 9.64 -2.57 9.50
C LEU A 127 9.88 -4.06 9.24
N MET A 128 9.25 -4.63 8.21
CA MET A 128 9.45 -6.03 7.86
C MET A 128 10.92 -6.33 7.51
N SER A 129 11.58 -5.42 6.78
CA SER A 129 13.01 -5.55 6.45
C SER A 129 13.88 -5.58 7.71
N MET A 130 13.59 -4.75 8.71
CA MET A 130 14.30 -4.78 10.00
C MET A 130 14.09 -6.10 10.73
N ASP A 131 12.88 -6.65 10.72
CA ASP A 131 12.58 -7.93 11.37
C ASP A 131 13.26 -9.11 10.66
N LEU A 132 13.34 -9.09 9.33
CA LEU A 132 14.10 -10.07 8.56
C LEU A 132 15.58 -10.08 8.96
N ILE A 133 16.20 -8.90 9.13
CA ILE A 133 17.59 -8.78 9.58
C ILE A 133 17.75 -9.36 10.99
N LYS A 134 16.85 -9.02 11.93
CA LYS A 134 16.89 -9.56 13.31
C LYS A 134 16.77 -11.08 13.35
N SER A 135 15.96 -11.65 12.45
CA SER A 135 15.73 -13.09 12.36
C SER A 135 16.81 -13.86 11.59
N ASN A 136 17.79 -13.16 11.00
CA ASN A 136 18.78 -13.78 10.15
C ASN A 136 19.75 -14.68 10.94
N GLU A 137 19.95 -15.91 10.48
CA GLU A 137 20.83 -16.89 11.13
C GLU A 137 22.29 -16.44 11.19
N MET A 138 22.79 -15.68 10.21
CA MET A 138 24.15 -15.15 10.26
C MET A 138 24.36 -14.26 11.48
N LEU A 139 23.34 -13.47 11.83
CA LEU A 139 23.37 -12.59 13.01
C LEU A 139 23.44 -13.38 14.32
N GLN A 140 22.90 -14.61 14.33
CA GLN A 140 22.98 -15.52 15.48
C GLN A 140 24.36 -16.20 15.61
N ASN A 141 25.07 -16.33 14.49
CA ASN A 141 26.41 -16.95 14.45
C ASN A 141 27.56 -15.96 14.71
N MET A 142 27.25 -14.67 14.86
CA MET A 142 28.22 -13.62 15.20
C MET A 142 28.63 -13.67 16.67
N SER A 143 29.76 -13.03 17.00
CA SER A 143 30.12 -12.84 18.40
C SER A 143 29.09 -11.96 19.12
N GLU A 144 29.03 -12.08 20.45
CA GLU A 144 28.08 -11.32 21.25
C GLU A 144 28.22 -9.80 21.06
N ALA A 145 29.47 -9.30 21.03
CA ALA A 145 29.76 -7.88 20.86
C ALA A 145 29.32 -7.35 19.48
N GLU A 146 29.62 -8.07 18.40
CA GLU A 146 29.23 -7.64 17.04
C GLU A 146 27.70 -7.67 16.85
N ARG A 147 27.05 -8.69 17.41
CA ARG A 147 25.60 -8.82 17.40
C ARG A 147 24.94 -7.68 18.18
N GLU A 148 25.47 -7.33 19.36
CA GLU A 148 24.97 -6.21 20.16
C GLU A 148 25.09 -4.88 19.39
N GLU A 149 26.23 -4.63 18.75
CA GLU A 149 26.44 -3.43 17.93
C GLU A 149 25.40 -3.32 16.81
N ILE A 150 25.14 -4.41 16.09
CA ILE A 150 24.12 -4.43 15.04
C ILE A 150 22.72 -4.23 15.62
N MET A 151 22.41 -4.85 16.76
CA MET A 151 21.11 -4.68 17.41
C MET A 151 20.86 -3.23 17.85
N LEU A 152 21.88 -2.53 18.37
CA LEU A 152 21.81 -1.10 18.66
C LEU A 152 21.59 -0.26 17.39
N TYR A 153 22.21 -0.64 16.27
CA TYR A 153 21.98 0.01 14.99
C TYR A 153 20.54 -0.17 14.51
N ILE A 154 20.01 -1.39 14.57
CA ILE A 154 18.61 -1.70 14.24
C ILE A 154 17.67 -0.91 15.14
N GLN A 155 17.92 -0.86 16.45
CA GLN A 155 17.11 -0.10 17.39
C GLN A 155 17.08 1.39 17.02
N ARG A 156 18.24 1.98 16.70
CA ARG A 156 18.33 3.38 16.28
C ARG A 156 17.55 3.66 15.00
N VAL A 157 17.65 2.79 14.00
CA VAL A 157 16.87 2.92 12.76
C VAL A 157 15.37 2.77 13.06
N SER A 158 14.99 1.80 13.90
CA SER A 158 13.60 1.57 14.31
C SER A 158 13.01 2.81 15.01
N LEU A 159 13.76 3.45 15.90
CA LEU A 159 13.34 4.68 16.59
C LEU A 159 13.11 5.82 15.59
N ARG A 160 14.01 6.00 14.61
CA ARG A 160 13.84 7.01 13.56
C ARG A 160 12.62 6.74 12.70
N LEU A 161 12.41 5.49 12.28
CA LEU A 161 11.22 5.10 11.52
C LEU A 161 9.94 5.28 12.35
N GLY A 162 10.01 5.09 13.67
CA GLY A 162 8.91 5.33 14.60
C GLY A 162 8.39 6.76 14.60
N THR A 163 9.22 7.75 14.23
CA THR A 163 8.79 9.17 14.12
C THR A 163 7.89 9.44 12.92
N VAL A 164 7.79 8.52 11.97
CA VAL A 164 6.91 8.65 10.80
C VAL A 164 5.52 8.12 11.17
N GLU A 165 4.60 9.02 11.49
CA GLU A 165 3.22 8.68 11.83
C GLU A 165 2.27 9.03 10.67
N LEU A 166 1.53 8.04 10.19
CA LEU A 166 0.55 8.17 9.11
C LEU A 166 -0.77 7.56 9.58
N ASN A 167 -1.87 8.29 9.37
CA ASN A 167 -3.20 7.83 9.77
C ASN A 167 -4.21 8.19 8.67
N VAL A 168 -4.43 7.25 7.76
CA VAL A 168 -5.49 7.34 6.74
C VAL A 168 -6.64 6.44 7.19
N ARG A 169 -7.83 7.01 7.35
CA ARG A 169 -9.04 6.27 7.76
C ARG A 169 -10.13 6.38 6.71
N THR A 170 -10.91 5.32 6.59
CA THR A 170 -12.21 5.35 5.93
C THR A 170 -13.22 5.87 6.94
N VAL A 171 -13.85 7.00 6.65
CA VAL A 171 -14.91 7.56 7.49
C VAL A 171 -16.19 6.81 7.17
N ARG A 172 -16.88 6.32 8.19
CA ARG A 172 -18.13 5.58 8.05
C ARG A 172 -19.20 6.15 8.97
N ASP A 173 -20.45 6.06 8.53
CA ASP A 173 -21.60 6.18 9.43
C ASP A 173 -21.96 4.82 10.04
N ASN A 174 -22.93 4.81 10.97
CA ASN A 174 -23.38 3.59 11.65
C ASN A 174 -23.94 2.54 10.68
N SER A 175 -24.65 2.96 9.63
CA SER A 175 -25.24 2.05 8.64
C SER A 175 -24.16 1.37 7.81
N GLN A 176 -23.10 2.10 7.46
CA GLN A 176 -21.95 1.59 6.73
C GLN A 176 -21.13 0.61 7.58
N GLU A 177 -20.94 0.89 8.88
CA GLU A 177 -20.29 -0.04 9.81
C GLU A 177 -21.11 -1.33 10.00
N ASP A 178 -22.44 -1.23 10.14
CA ASP A 178 -23.33 -2.40 10.23
C ASP A 178 -23.26 -3.26 8.96
N SER A 179 -23.24 -2.62 7.79
CA SER A 179 -23.09 -3.28 6.49
C SER A 179 -21.75 -4.01 6.37
N LEU A 180 -20.65 -3.36 6.77
CA LEU A 180 -19.32 -3.96 6.78
C LEU A 180 -19.23 -5.14 7.76
N SER A 181 -19.83 -5.01 8.94
CA SER A 181 -19.93 -6.10 9.92
C SER A 181 -20.68 -7.30 9.35
N GLN A 182 -21.79 -7.07 8.65
CA GLN A 182 -22.55 -8.11 7.97
C GLN A 182 -21.73 -8.82 6.89
N ILE A 183 -20.96 -8.08 6.07
CA ILE A 183 -20.04 -8.65 5.08
C ILE A 183 -19.00 -9.55 5.77
N ASN A 184 -18.37 -9.06 6.83
CA ASN A 184 -17.36 -9.82 7.56
C ASN A 184 -17.94 -11.12 8.13
N ALA A 185 -19.14 -11.08 8.70
CA ALA A 185 -19.82 -12.26 9.20
C ALA A 185 -20.13 -13.30 8.10
N LEU A 186 -20.51 -12.84 6.90
CA LEU A 186 -20.73 -13.73 5.75
C LEU A 186 -19.43 -14.41 5.30
N ILE A 187 -18.33 -13.65 5.20
CA ILE A 187 -17.00 -14.19 4.85
C ILE A 187 -16.54 -15.19 5.91
N ASP A 188 -16.68 -14.86 7.19
CA ASP A 188 -16.25 -15.73 8.29
C ASP A 188 -17.08 -17.01 8.34
N THR A 189 -18.39 -16.92 8.08
CA THR A 189 -19.26 -18.10 7.98
C THR A 189 -18.77 -19.02 6.86
N MET A 190 -18.45 -18.47 5.69
CA MET A 190 -17.92 -19.24 4.56
C MET A 190 -16.62 -19.97 4.92
N ILE A 191 -15.69 -19.29 5.60
CA ILE A 191 -14.41 -19.88 6.02
C ILE A 191 -14.63 -20.99 7.07
N LYS A 192 -15.56 -20.80 8.00
CA LYS A 192 -15.85 -21.75 9.09
C LYS A 192 -16.58 -23.01 8.64
N MET A 193 -17.16 -23.07 7.43
CA MET A 193 -17.85 -24.27 6.94
C MET A 193 -16.93 -25.48 6.76
N GLY A 194 -15.61 -25.28 6.66
CA GLY A 194 -14.62 -26.36 6.62
C GLY A 194 -14.54 -27.16 5.32
N ASP A 195 -15.56 -27.09 4.46
CA ASP A 195 -15.55 -27.69 3.12
C ASP A 195 -14.92 -26.70 2.10
N PRO A 196 -13.74 -27.02 1.54
CA PRO A 196 -13.03 -26.12 0.62
C PRO A 196 -13.75 -25.96 -0.71
N VAL A 197 -14.53 -26.95 -1.18
CA VAL A 197 -15.28 -26.89 -2.44
C VAL A 197 -16.46 -25.95 -2.30
N ILE A 198 -17.23 -26.10 -1.21
CA ILE A 198 -18.38 -25.21 -0.92
C ILE A 198 -17.90 -23.79 -0.63
N ALA A 199 -16.83 -23.63 0.17
CA ALA A 199 -16.25 -22.33 0.44
C ALA A 199 -15.78 -21.63 -0.84
N ARG A 200 -15.13 -22.36 -1.76
CA ARG A 200 -14.74 -21.83 -3.08
C ARG A 200 -15.95 -21.37 -3.88
N GLN A 201 -17.00 -22.19 -3.95
CA GLN A 201 -18.22 -21.82 -4.68
C GLN A 201 -18.85 -20.54 -4.10
N ARG A 202 -19.00 -20.43 -2.78
CA ARG A 202 -19.54 -19.21 -2.14
C ARG A 202 -18.64 -18.00 -2.37
N CYS A 203 -17.32 -18.17 -2.29
CA CYS A 203 -16.37 -17.10 -2.55
C CYS A 203 -16.55 -16.55 -3.99
N GLN A 204 -16.84 -17.43 -4.95
CA GLN A 204 -17.13 -17.02 -6.33
C GLN A 204 -18.43 -16.20 -6.42
N LEU A 205 -19.49 -16.62 -5.74
CA LEU A 205 -20.75 -15.85 -5.69
C LEU A 205 -20.54 -14.45 -5.10
N TYR A 206 -19.70 -14.32 -4.06
CA TYR A 206 -19.35 -13.04 -3.46
C TYR A 206 -18.48 -12.18 -4.38
N LEU A 207 -17.53 -12.78 -5.09
CA LEU A 207 -16.72 -12.06 -6.10
C LEU A 207 -17.57 -11.55 -7.26
N ASN A 208 -18.55 -12.32 -7.73
CA ASN A 208 -19.46 -11.88 -8.78
C ASN A 208 -20.29 -10.67 -8.32
N ALA A 209 -20.75 -10.63 -7.07
CA ALA A 209 -21.43 -9.48 -6.48
C ALA A 209 -20.52 -8.22 -6.38
N CYS A 210 -19.20 -8.40 -6.22
CA CYS A 210 -18.23 -7.31 -6.24
C CYS A 210 -17.97 -6.74 -7.65
N CYS A 211 -18.36 -7.45 -8.71
CA CYS A 211 -18.25 -6.97 -10.09
C CYS A 211 -19.50 -6.19 -10.51
N SER A 212 -20.69 -6.56 -9.99
CA SER A 212 -21.96 -5.83 -10.16
C SER A 212 -21.93 -4.40 -9.58
N SER A 213 -21.05 -4.14 -8.61
CA SER A 213 -21.05 -2.92 -7.79
C SER A 213 -19.98 -1.87 -8.17
N THR A 214 -19.01 -2.20 -9.04
CA THR A 214 -17.93 -1.28 -9.39
C THR A 214 -18.28 -0.37 -10.58
N MET A 215 -18.60 0.90 -10.31
CA MET A 215 -18.59 1.99 -11.29
C MET A 215 -17.15 2.44 -11.57
N ASP A 216 -16.82 2.67 -12.84
CA ASP A 216 -15.54 3.29 -13.21
C ASP A 216 -15.52 4.80 -12.85
N PRO A 217 -14.35 5.46 -12.85
CA PRO A 217 -14.24 6.90 -12.58
C PRO A 217 -14.95 7.82 -13.59
N PHE A 218 -15.46 7.27 -14.69
CA PHE A 218 -16.16 7.99 -15.75
C PHE A 218 -17.68 7.71 -15.73
N GLY A 219 -18.19 7.02 -14.70
CA GLY A 219 -19.60 6.67 -14.57
C GLY A 219 -20.08 5.60 -15.56
N HIS A 220 -19.16 4.93 -16.25
CA HIS A 220 -19.43 3.71 -16.96
C HIS A 220 -19.41 2.56 -15.95
N MET A 221 -20.53 1.85 -15.82
CA MET A 221 -20.43 0.48 -15.32
C MET A 221 -19.43 -0.23 -16.24
N ASP A 222 -18.45 -0.92 -15.65
CA ASP A 222 -17.73 -1.98 -16.34
C ASP A 222 -18.74 -3.12 -16.54
N ALA A 223 -19.71 -2.87 -17.43
CA ALA A 223 -20.87 -3.67 -17.68
C ALA A 223 -20.42 -4.86 -18.52
N VAL A 224 -19.70 -5.77 -17.88
CA VAL A 224 -19.81 -7.17 -18.27
C VAL A 224 -21.31 -7.46 -18.29
N PRO A 225 -21.88 -7.86 -19.44
CA PRO A 225 -23.30 -8.13 -19.53
C PRO A 225 -23.72 -9.04 -18.37
N GLU A 226 -24.84 -8.75 -17.69
CA GLU A 226 -25.35 -9.61 -16.59
C GLU A 226 -25.50 -11.07 -17.01
N SER A 227 -25.62 -11.33 -18.33
CA SER A 227 -25.65 -12.66 -18.93
C SER A 227 -24.34 -13.45 -18.88
N ASP A 228 -23.21 -12.80 -18.61
CA ASP A 228 -21.86 -13.40 -18.57
C ASP A 228 -21.31 -13.52 -17.13
N LEU A 229 -21.96 -12.84 -16.18
CA LEU A 229 -21.70 -13.00 -14.76
C LEU A 229 -22.49 -14.21 -14.25
N GLY A 230 -21.78 -15.21 -13.72
CA GLY A 230 -22.42 -16.35 -13.06
C GLY A 230 -23.30 -15.92 -11.87
N PRO A 231 -23.99 -16.86 -11.19
CA PRO A 231 -24.89 -16.54 -10.09
C PRO A 231 -24.24 -15.64 -9.02
N ILE A 232 -25.03 -14.78 -8.39
CA ILE A 232 -24.58 -13.86 -7.35
C ILE A 232 -25.35 -14.06 -6.05
N ASP A 233 -24.70 -13.84 -4.91
CA ASP A 233 -25.36 -13.89 -3.60
C ASP A 233 -26.01 -12.52 -3.31
N LYS A 234 -27.34 -12.45 -3.42
CA LYS A 234 -28.11 -11.20 -3.24
C LYS A 234 -28.04 -10.63 -1.82
N LYS A 235 -27.83 -11.48 -0.80
CA LYS A 235 -27.65 -11.01 0.57
C LYS A 235 -26.30 -10.32 0.72
N PHE A 236 -25.26 -10.90 0.14
CA PHE A 236 -23.93 -10.30 0.10
C PHE A 236 -23.91 -9.01 -0.72
N GLU A 237 -24.53 -9.00 -1.91
CA GLU A 237 -24.65 -7.82 -2.78
C GLU A 237 -25.31 -6.64 -2.04
N SER A 238 -26.45 -6.88 -1.39
CA SER A 238 -27.16 -5.85 -0.63
C SER A 238 -26.31 -5.24 0.49
N ALA A 239 -25.62 -6.09 1.28
CA ALA A 239 -24.71 -5.62 2.32
C ALA A 239 -23.49 -4.87 1.75
N LEU A 240 -22.99 -5.30 0.58
CA LEU A 240 -21.83 -4.69 -0.07
C LEU A 240 -22.16 -3.27 -0.57
N LEU A 241 -23.35 -3.06 -1.14
CA LEU A 241 -23.82 -1.74 -1.59
C LEU A 241 -23.99 -0.75 -0.42
N GLY A 242 -24.24 -1.24 0.79
CA GLY A 242 -24.28 -0.43 2.01
C GLY A 242 -22.90 0.01 2.53
N CYS A 243 -21.81 -0.54 2.00
CA CYS A 243 -20.44 -0.20 2.40
C CYS A 243 -19.89 0.99 1.61
N THR A 244 -18.84 1.64 2.12
CA THR A 244 -18.12 2.68 1.37
C THR A 244 -17.42 2.08 0.13
N LEU A 245 -17.12 2.92 -0.87
CA LEU A 245 -16.37 2.48 -2.06
C LEU A 245 -14.98 1.92 -1.71
N ASP A 246 -14.32 2.48 -0.69
CA ASP A 246 -13.04 2.00 -0.18
C ASP A 246 -13.17 0.57 0.38
N ASP A 247 -14.22 0.30 1.15
CA ASP A 247 -14.49 -1.02 1.70
C ASP A 247 -14.82 -2.02 0.60
N GLN A 248 -15.66 -1.66 -0.37
CA GLN A 248 -16.00 -2.54 -1.48
C GLN A 248 -14.75 -2.99 -2.25
N LYS A 249 -13.81 -2.06 -2.51
CA LYS A 249 -12.50 -2.37 -3.12
C LYS A 249 -11.66 -3.30 -2.23
N ASN A 250 -11.60 -3.05 -0.93
CA ASN A 250 -10.82 -3.85 0.01
C ASN A 250 -11.41 -5.26 0.20
N ILE A 251 -12.75 -5.38 0.28
CA ILE A 251 -13.48 -6.65 0.33
C ILE A 251 -13.20 -7.47 -0.92
N LYS A 252 -13.27 -6.86 -2.11
CA LYS A 252 -12.93 -7.52 -3.39
C LYS A 252 -11.51 -8.08 -3.38
N LYS A 253 -10.52 -7.27 -2.97
CA LYS A 253 -9.11 -7.73 -2.82
C LYS A 253 -8.99 -8.89 -1.84
N ARG A 254 -9.66 -8.82 -0.68
CA ARG A 254 -9.68 -9.89 0.33
C ARG A 254 -10.26 -11.18 -0.24
N LEU A 255 -11.37 -11.11 -0.95
CA LEU A 255 -12.00 -12.27 -1.59
C LEU A 255 -11.13 -12.87 -2.69
N GLN A 256 -10.45 -12.05 -3.51
CA GLN A 256 -9.51 -12.53 -4.53
C GLN A 256 -8.35 -13.32 -3.91
N ALA A 257 -7.77 -12.81 -2.81
CA ALA A 257 -6.72 -13.51 -2.07
C ALA A 257 -7.23 -14.84 -1.48
N LEU A 258 -8.42 -14.82 -0.86
CA LEU A 258 -9.06 -16.03 -0.32
C LEU A 258 -9.36 -17.06 -1.42
N MET A 259 -9.85 -16.63 -2.58
CA MET A 259 -10.10 -17.50 -3.73
C MET A 259 -8.80 -18.19 -4.19
N GLY A 260 -7.70 -17.44 -4.27
CA GLY A 260 -6.39 -18.02 -4.61
C GLY A 260 -5.95 -19.11 -3.62
N TYR A 261 -6.25 -18.95 -2.33
CA TYR A 261 -5.99 -19.96 -1.31
C TYR A 261 -6.92 -21.19 -1.42
N LEU A 262 -8.22 -20.96 -1.61
CA LEU A 262 -9.21 -22.03 -1.74
C LEU A 262 -8.97 -22.89 -2.99
N ASN A 263 -8.59 -22.27 -4.11
CA ASN A 263 -8.25 -23.01 -5.32
C ASN A 263 -7.11 -24.01 -5.08
N LYS A 264 -6.05 -23.60 -4.37
CA LYS A 264 -4.94 -24.50 -4.01
C LYS A 264 -5.41 -25.68 -3.14
N GLN A 265 -6.29 -25.43 -2.18
CA GLN A 265 -6.82 -26.51 -1.32
C GLN A 265 -7.72 -27.48 -2.09
N THR A 266 -8.52 -27.00 -3.03
CA THR A 266 -9.41 -27.87 -3.82
C THR A 266 -8.72 -28.68 -4.91
N VAL A 267 -7.48 -28.31 -5.29
CA VAL A 267 -6.66 -29.05 -6.26
C VAL A 267 -5.82 -30.14 -5.57
N ASN A 268 -5.57 -29.99 -4.26
CA ASN A 268 -4.75 -30.91 -3.46
C ASN A 268 -5.56 -31.98 -2.71
N ASN A 269 -6.89 -32.01 -2.88
CA ASN A 269 -7.81 -33.03 -2.36
C ASN A 269 -8.33 -33.91 -3.51
#